data_AF-A0A355FTY9-F1
#
_entry.id   AF-A0A355FTY9-F1
#
_cell.length_a   1.000
_cell.length_b   1.000
_cell.length_c   1.000
_cell.angle_alpha   90.00
_cell.angle_beta   90.00
_cell.angle_gamma   90.00
#
_symmetry.space_group_name_H-M   'P 1'
#
loop_
_entity.id
_entity.type
_entity.pdbx_description
1 polymer ?
#
loop_
_entity_poly.entity_id
_entity_poly.type
_entity_poly.pdbx_seq_one_letter_code
_entity_poly.pdbx_strand_id
1 'polypeptide(L)' 'ESVEKLTAKEADEKPWGKQGLRNGEWAILDYCDIVVHVFHEEARSRYALEELWGDANIETLEEV' A
#
# COMPACT_ATOMS: atom_id res chain seq x y z
N GLU A 1 3.20 4.38 13.11
CA GLU A 1 2.05 5.28 12.83
C GLU A 1 1.35 4.82 11.55
N SER A 2 0.15 5.29 11.20
CA SER A 2 -0.50 4.89 9.93
C SER A 2 0.16 5.56 8.72
N VAL A 3 0.09 4.92 7.54
CA VAL A 3 0.62 5.45 6.27
C VAL A 3 0.14 6.87 6.00
N GLU A 4 -1.18 7.12 6.17
CA GLU A 4 -1.78 8.44 5.96
C GLU A 4 -1.20 9.51 6.90
N LYS A 5 -0.92 9.16 8.17
CA LYS A 5 -0.39 10.12 9.14
C LYS A 5 1.08 10.43 8.84
N LEU A 6 1.86 9.40 8.48
CA LEU A 6 3.27 9.56 8.18
C LEU A 6 3.49 10.38 6.90
N THR A 7 2.76 10.05 5.82
CA THR A 7 2.82 10.78 4.55
C THR A 7 2.42 12.24 4.71
N ALA A 8 1.36 12.52 5.48
CA ALA A 8 0.96 13.90 5.78
C ALA A 8 1.99 14.67 6.62
N LYS A 9 2.73 14.00 7.51
CA LYS A 9 3.70 14.65 8.41
C LYS A 9 5.05 14.87 7.74
N GLU A 10 5.56 13.87 7.03
CA GLU A 10 6.93 13.85 6.52
C GLU A 10 7.02 14.31 5.06
N ALA A 11 5.95 14.12 4.27
CA ALA A 11 5.91 14.46 2.84
C ALA A 11 4.87 15.53 2.49
N ASP A 12 4.09 16.02 3.46
CA ASP A 12 2.97 16.96 3.26
C ASP A 12 1.93 16.49 2.21
N GLU A 13 1.80 15.17 2.03
CA GLU A 13 0.93 14.57 1.00
C GLU A 13 -0.22 13.78 1.63
N LYS A 14 -1.40 13.84 1.01
CA LYS A 14 -2.58 13.07 1.40
C LYS A 14 -3.00 12.16 0.24
N PRO A 15 -3.56 10.97 0.52
CA PRO A 15 -4.04 10.10 -0.54
C PRO A 15 -5.18 10.78 -1.31
N TRP A 16 -5.07 10.74 -2.63
CA TRP A 16 -6.05 11.25 -3.58
C TRP A 16 -7.30 10.38 -3.59
N GLY A 17 -7.09 9.07 -3.47
CA GLY A 17 -8.15 8.07 -3.44
C GLY A 17 -7.90 7.03 -2.37
N LYS A 18 -8.99 6.52 -1.78
CA LYS A 18 -8.96 5.42 -0.81
C LYS A 18 -10.05 4.41 -1.11
N GLN A 19 -9.69 3.14 -1.14
CA GLN A 19 -10.62 2.04 -1.39
C GLN A 19 -10.40 0.88 -0.40
N GLY A 20 -11.43 0.04 -0.22
CA GLY A 20 -11.32 -1.20 0.55
C GLY A 20 -11.28 -1.06 2.09
N LEU A 21 -11.19 0.17 2.62
CA LEU A 21 -11.12 0.45 4.06
C LEU A 21 -12.27 -0.15 4.90
N ARG A 22 -13.46 -0.33 4.30
CA ARG A 22 -14.63 -0.88 5.01
C ARG A 22 -14.54 -2.38 5.27
N ASN A 23 -13.87 -3.12 4.39
CA ASN A 23 -13.82 -4.58 4.45
C ASN A 23 -12.63 -5.03 5.29
N GLY A 24 -11.58 -4.20 5.40
CA GLY A 24 -10.41 -4.44 6.26
C GLY A 24 -9.42 -5.49 5.75
N GLU A 25 -9.77 -6.28 4.74
CA GLU A 25 -8.89 -7.31 4.17
C GLU A 25 -7.86 -6.75 3.19
N TRP A 26 -8.21 -5.72 2.43
CA TRP A 26 -7.35 -5.07 1.46
C TRP A 26 -7.73 -3.59 1.36
N ALA A 27 -6.80 -2.71 1.73
CA ALA A 27 -6.92 -1.27 1.53
C ALA A 27 -5.95 -0.79 0.46
N ILE A 28 -6.44 0.13 -0.37
CA ILE A 28 -5.65 0.80 -1.42
C ILE A 28 -5.64 2.29 -1.11
N LEU A 29 -4.45 2.87 -1.08
CA LEU A 29 -4.24 4.31 -0.96
C LEU A 29 -3.52 4.78 -2.22
N ASP A 30 -4.16 5.67 -2.97
CA ASP A 30 -3.67 6.22 -4.22
C ASP A 30 -3.07 7.61 -3.98
N TYR A 31 -1.79 7.78 -4.32
CA TYR A 31 -1.04 9.03 -4.24
C TYR A 31 -0.58 9.49 -5.64
N CYS A 32 -1.26 9.07 -6.71
CA CYS A 32 -0.95 9.35 -8.12
C CYS A 32 0.37 8.71 -8.60
N ASP A 33 1.51 9.13 -8.07
CA ASP A 33 2.83 8.60 -8.43
C ASP A 33 3.13 7.25 -7.75
N ILE A 34 2.53 7.03 -6.58
CA ILE A 34 2.71 5.82 -5.76
C ILE A 34 1.33 5.28 -5.33
N VAL A 35 1.16 3.97 -5.39
CA VAL A 35 -0.04 3.28 -4.87
C VAL A 35 0.36 2.32 -3.76
N VAL A 36 -0.18 2.53 -2.56
CA VAL A 36 0.09 1.70 -1.40
C VAL A 36 -1.00 0.66 -1.25
N HIS A 37 -0.60 -0.61 -1.21
CA HIS A 37 -1.48 -1.75 -0.97
C HIS A 37 -1.24 -2.30 0.44
N VAL A 38 -2.27 -2.22 1.29
CA VAL A 38 -2.22 -2.77 2.66
C VAL A 38 -3.13 -3.98 2.71
N PHE A 39 -2.55 -5.14 3.02
CA PHE A 39 -3.27 -6.41 3.03
C PHE A 39 -3.33 -7.02 4.42
N HIS A 40 -4.43 -7.71 4.71
CA HIS A 40 -4.43 -8.81 5.66
C HIS A 40 -3.63 -10.00 5.07
N GLU A 41 -2.91 -10.74 5.91
CA GLU A 41 -1.95 -11.77 5.48
C GLU A 41 -2.58 -12.80 4.51
N GLU A 42 -3.75 -13.33 4.86
CA GLU A 42 -4.50 -14.28 4.03
C GLU A 42 -4.90 -13.71 2.66
N ALA A 43 -5.27 -12.42 2.61
CA ALA A 43 -5.66 -11.76 1.38
C ALA A 43 -4.46 -11.55 0.45
N ARG A 44 -3.28 -11.22 1.00
CA ARG A 44 -2.06 -11.01 0.21
C ARG A 44 -1.72 -12.24 -0.62
N SER A 45 -1.68 -13.41 0.01
CA SER A 45 -1.39 -14.69 -0.66
C SER A 45 -2.43 -15.05 -1.73
N ARG A 46 -3.69 -14.66 -1.53
CA ARG A 46 -4.76 -14.90 -2.51
C ARG A 46 -4.63 -14.03 -3.77
N TYR A 47 -4.26 -12.77 -3.60
CA TYR A 47 -4.16 -11.82 -4.72
C TYR A 47 -2.79 -11.83 -5.42
N ALA A 48 -1.73 -12.27 -4.72
CA ALA A 48 -0.40 -12.53 -5.28
C ALA A 48 0.09 -11.41 -6.22
N LEU A 49 0.02 -10.16 -5.77
CA LEU A 49 0.43 -9.01 -6.61
C LEU A 49 1.91 -9.08 -7.00
N GLU A 50 2.73 -9.75 -6.19
CA GLU A 50 4.13 -10.02 -6.47
C GLU A 50 4.32 -10.87 -7.74
N GLU A 51 3.37 -11.74 -8.08
CA GLU A 51 3.40 -12.50 -9.33
C GLU A 51 3.01 -11.61 -10.51
N LEU A 52 2.01 -10.73 -10.33
CA LEU A 52 1.56 -9.81 -11.38
C LEU A 52 2.65 -8.79 -11.75
N TRP A 53 3.38 -8.28 -10.76
CA TRP A 53 4.45 -7.29 -10.93
C TRP A 53 5.85 -7.91 -10.89
N GLY A 54 5.96 -9.23 -11.07
CA GLY A 54 7.20 -9.98 -10.87
C GLY A 54 8.34 -9.59 -11.81
N ASP A 55 8.03 -8.98 -12.96
CA ASP A 55 9.03 -8.48 -13.92
C ASP A 55 9.63 -7.11 -13.53
N ALA A 56 9.06 -6.43 -12.54
CA ALA A 56 9.57 -5.14 -12.05
C ALA A 56 10.75 -5.34 -11.08
N ASN A 57 11.57 -4.29 -10.92
CA ASN A 57 12.61 -4.30 -9.88
C ASN A 57 11.95 -4.25 -8.49
N ILE A 58 12.11 -5.33 -7.71
CA ILE A 58 11.55 -5.44 -6.37
C ILE A 58 12.63 -5.08 -5.35
N GLU A 59 12.34 -4.08 -4.52
CA GLU A 59 13.19 -3.68 -3.41
C GLU A 59 12.45 -3.89 -2.09
N THR A 60 13.07 -4.64 -1.17
CA THR A 60 12.57 -4.82 0.19
C THR A 60 13.25 -3.83 1.11
N LEU A 61 12.47 -2.96 1.73
CA LEU A 61 12.95 -2.01 2.73
C LEU A 61 12.90 -2.66 4.11
N GLU A 62 14.03 -2.71 4.80
CA GLU A 62 14.07 -3.13 6.21
C GLU A 62 13.52 -2.01 7.11
N GLU A 63 12.96 -2.37 8.27
CA GLU A 63 12.49 -1.40 9.25
C GLU A 63 13.65 -0.49 9.71
N VAL A 64 13.42 0.82 9.70
CA VAL A 64 14.37 1.87 10.16
C VAL A 64 14.15 2.17 11.64
#